data_AF-A0A1Q2M3R0-F1
#
_entry.id   AF-A0A1Q2M3R0-F1
#
_cell.length_a   1.000
_cell.length_b   1.000
_cell.length_c   1.000
_cell.angle_alpha   90.00
_cell.angle_beta   90.00
_cell.angle_gamma   90.00
#
_symmetry.space_group_name_H-M   'P 1'
#
loop_
_entity.id
_entity.type
_entity.pdbx_description
1 polymer ?
#
loop_
_entity_poly.entity_id
_entity_poly.type
_entity_poly.pdbx_seq_one_letter_code
_entity_poly.pdbx_strand_id
1 'polypeptide(L)'
;MEVAVLKILFTVLLVPIFVIFLGVGVAELNKAYWDGQVRKLCRAYGGITIYESVALSEDEFTALGGVLGKPLVVPVKGASWANREPNFPYEMERITESIKKRNPLVWKHEAAIYRKSDKKVLGKRVSFVRRGGDFRPEYFMTLATVVGI
;
A
#
# COMPACT_ATOMS: atom_id res chain seq x y z
N MET A 1 -31.10 47.60 10.72
CA MET A 1 -29.67 47.27 10.56
C MET A 1 -29.32 45.90 11.16
N GLU A 2 -29.96 45.50 12.27
CA GLU A 2 -29.67 44.23 12.98
C GLU A 2 -29.93 42.95 12.17
N VAL A 3 -31.03 42.86 11.42
CA VAL A 3 -31.38 41.65 10.65
C VAL A 3 -30.38 41.36 9.52
N ALA A 4 -29.84 42.40 8.90
CA ALA A 4 -28.85 42.24 7.83
C ALA A 4 -27.51 41.77 8.39
N VAL A 5 -27.06 42.34 9.51
CA VAL A 5 -25.82 41.94 10.20
C VAL A 5 -25.90 40.48 10.68
N LEU A 6 -27.05 40.07 11.24
CA LEU A 6 -27.27 38.69 11.68
C LEU A 6 -27.21 37.70 10.50
N LYS A 7 -27.84 38.01 9.37
CA LYS A 7 -27.78 37.16 8.15
C LYS A 7 -26.37 37.03 7.60
N ILE A 8 -25.59 38.11 7.63
CA ILE A 8 -24.19 38.10 7.18
C ILE A 8 -23.36 37.21 8.11
N LEU A 9 -23.49 37.37 9.43
CA LEU A 9 -22.81 36.52 10.41
C LEU A 9 -23.15 35.03 10.24
N PHE A 10 -24.42 34.69 10.07
CA PHE A 10 -24.83 33.30 9.81
C PHE A 10 -24.26 32.76 8.50
N THR A 11 -24.26 33.54 7.43
CA THR A 11 -23.71 33.11 6.13
C THR A 11 -22.21 32.86 6.23
N VAL A 12 -21.48 33.79 6.85
CA VAL A 12 -20.01 33.70 7.03
C VAL A 12 -19.63 32.49 7.88
N LEU A 13 -20.48 32.06 8.81
CA LEU A 13 -20.23 30.86 9.62
C LEU A 13 -20.68 29.57 8.92
N LEU A 14 -21.86 29.57 8.29
CA LEU A 14 -22.45 28.34 7.74
C LEU A 14 -21.82 27.91 6.41
N VAL A 15 -21.46 28.85 5.55
CA VAL A 15 -20.84 28.54 4.25
C VAL A 15 -19.52 27.77 4.39
N PRO A 16 -18.52 28.19 5.19
CA PRO A 16 -17.28 27.42 5.33
C PRO A 16 -17.51 26.06 5.98
N ILE A 17 -18.41 25.97 6.96
CA ILE A 17 -18.80 24.70 7.57
C ILE A 17 -19.37 23.76 6.50
N PHE A 18 -20.29 24.25 5.66
CA PHE A 18 -20.87 23.47 4.57
C PHE A 18 -19.81 23.02 3.55
N VAL A 19 -18.87 23.89 3.18
CA VAL A 19 -17.75 23.55 2.28
C VAL A 19 -16.86 22.46 2.88
N ILE A 20 -16.58 22.50 4.19
CA ILE A 20 -15.83 21.45 4.89
C ILE A 20 -16.58 20.12 4.82
N PHE A 21 -17.90 20.10 5.10
CA PHE A 21 -18.70 18.89 5.02
C PHE A 21 -18.73 18.30 3.60
N LEU A 22 -18.84 19.14 2.57
CA LEU A 22 -18.72 18.69 1.18
C LEU A 22 -17.35 18.10 0.88
N GLY A 23 -16.28 18.75 1.35
CA GLY A 23 -14.91 18.26 1.19
C GLY A 23 -14.69 16.89 1.83
N VAL A 24 -15.20 16.69 3.05
CA VAL A 24 -15.18 15.39 3.74
C VAL A 24 -15.98 14.35 2.95
N GLY A 25 -17.20 14.69 2.50
CA GLY A 25 -18.04 13.79 1.73
C GLY A 25 -17.36 13.30 0.44
N VAL A 26 -16.76 14.20 -0.32
CA VAL A 26 -16.02 13.85 -1.56
C VAL A 26 -14.80 12.97 -1.26
N ALA A 27 -14.06 13.26 -0.19
CA ALA A 27 -12.90 12.47 0.21
C ALA A 27 -13.30 11.04 0.60
N GLU A 28 -14.31 10.88 1.46
CA GLU A 28 -14.78 9.57 1.92
C GLU A 28 -15.40 8.74 0.77
N LEU A 29 -16.14 9.37 -0.15
CA LEU A 29 -16.68 8.68 -1.32
C LEU A 29 -15.56 8.17 -2.25
N ASN A 30 -14.55 9.00 -2.53
CA ASN A 30 -13.41 8.61 -3.35
C ASN A 30 -12.59 7.50 -2.68
N LYS A 31 -12.42 7.57 -1.36
CA LYS A 31 -11.77 6.52 -0.56
C LYS A 31 -12.53 5.19 -0.64
N ALA A 32 -13.84 5.21 -0.41
CA ALA A 32 -14.69 4.02 -0.50
C ALA A 32 -14.67 3.39 -1.91
N TYR A 33 -14.66 4.22 -2.95
CA TYR A 33 -14.51 3.76 -4.33
C TYR A 33 -13.21 2.97 -4.52
N TRP A 34 -12.07 3.54 -4.11
CA TRP A 34 -10.78 2.87 -4.26
C TRP A 34 -10.61 1.65 -3.35
N ASP A 35 -11.22 1.63 -2.17
CA ASP A 35 -11.31 0.43 -1.34
C ASP A 35 -12.09 -0.69 -2.04
N GLY A 36 -13.14 -0.35 -2.79
CA GLY A 36 -13.83 -1.29 -3.67
C GLY A 36 -12.91 -1.83 -4.77
N GLN A 37 -12.18 -0.95 -5.46
CA GLN A 37 -11.28 -1.34 -6.55
C GLN A 37 -10.11 -2.22 -6.07
N VAL A 38 -9.48 -1.86 -4.95
CA VAL A 38 -8.40 -2.67 -4.35
C VAL A 38 -8.92 -4.05 -3.95
N ARG A 39 -10.12 -4.14 -3.36
CA ARG A 39 -10.74 -5.45 -3.07
C ARG A 39 -10.96 -6.29 -4.32
N LYS A 40 -11.41 -5.69 -5.43
CA LYS A 40 -11.56 -6.38 -6.72
C LYS A 40 -10.20 -6.89 -7.24
N LEU A 41 -9.17 -6.06 -7.22
CA LEU A 41 -7.81 -6.43 -7.63
C LEU A 41 -7.24 -7.56 -6.75
N CYS A 42 -7.41 -7.47 -5.43
CA CYS A 42 -6.98 -8.53 -4.51
C CYS A 42 -7.71 -9.85 -4.77
N ARG A 43 -9.00 -9.84 -5.11
CA ARG A 43 -9.73 -11.06 -5.45
C ARG A 43 -9.31 -11.67 -6.78
N ALA A 44 -9.02 -10.83 -7.78
CA ALA A 44 -8.69 -11.30 -9.12
C ALA A 44 -7.23 -11.77 -9.23
N TYR A 45 -6.30 -11.07 -8.56
CA TYR A 45 -4.87 -11.26 -8.77
C TYR A 45 -4.05 -11.33 -7.48
N GLY A 46 -4.65 -10.99 -6.34
CA GLY A 46 -3.97 -11.00 -5.06
C GLY A 46 -3.86 -12.40 -4.47
N GLY A 47 -2.99 -12.54 -3.49
CA GLY A 47 -2.79 -13.78 -2.75
C GLY A 47 -1.42 -14.39 -3.00
N ILE A 48 -1.30 -15.66 -2.63
CA ILE A 48 -0.08 -16.44 -2.72
C ILE A 48 -0.32 -17.54 -3.75
N THR A 49 0.59 -17.65 -4.72
CA THR A 49 0.64 -18.78 -5.65
C THR A 49 1.90 -19.56 -5.36
N ILE A 50 1.75 -20.84 -5.03
CA ILE A 50 2.85 -21.77 -4.81
C ILE A 50 2.96 -22.61 -6.08
N TYR A 51 4.11 -22.55 -6.75
CA TYR A 51 4.38 -23.34 -7.94
C TYR A 51 5.10 -24.64 -7.58
N GLU A 52 6.01 -24.57 -6.60
CA GLU A 52 6.79 -25.71 -6.15
C GLU A 52 7.09 -25.57 -4.65
N SER A 53 6.84 -26.63 -3.90
CA SER A 53 7.26 -26.77 -2.51
C SER A 53 8.60 -27.48 -2.44
N VAL A 54 9.53 -26.95 -1.65
CA VAL A 54 10.81 -27.62 -1.38
C VAL A 54 10.82 -28.08 0.08
N ALA A 55 11.05 -29.38 0.28
CA ALA A 55 11.32 -29.92 1.60
C ALA A 55 12.80 -29.70 1.92
N LEU A 56 13.07 -29.20 3.13
CA LEU A 56 14.42 -29.07 3.68
C LEU A 56 14.53 -30.03 4.86
N SER A 57 15.68 -30.67 5.02
CA SER A 57 16.01 -31.36 6.26
C SER A 57 16.16 -30.34 7.41
N GLU A 58 16.12 -30.82 8.66
CA GLU A 58 16.35 -29.97 9.83
C GLU A 58 17.74 -29.33 9.80
N ASP A 59 18.75 -30.09 9.38
CA ASP A 59 20.13 -29.61 9.22
C ASP A 59 20.22 -28.51 8.16
N GLU A 60 19.56 -28.70 7.00
CA GLU A 60 19.54 -27.70 5.93
C GLU A 60 18.81 -26.42 6.37
N PHE A 61 17.68 -26.55 7.04
CA PHE A 61 16.92 -25.42 7.54
C PHE A 61 17.74 -24.61 8.56
N THR A 62 18.41 -25.30 9.48
CA THR A 62 19.26 -24.68 10.51
C THR A 62 20.51 -24.03 9.90
N ALA A 63 21.14 -24.69 8.92
CA ALA A 63 22.29 -24.15 8.20
C ALA A 63 21.93 -22.85 7.46
N LEU A 64 20.70 -22.74 6.94
CA LEU A 64 20.19 -21.52 6.31
C LEU A 64 19.77 -20.44 7.33
N GLY A 65 20.08 -20.60 8.62
CA GLY A 65 19.72 -19.65 9.68
C GLY A 65 18.25 -19.72 10.08
N GLY A 66 17.56 -20.81 9.73
CA GLY A 66 16.22 -21.09 10.20
C GLY A 66 16.20 -21.36 11.71
N VAL A 67 15.11 -20.96 12.36
CA VAL A 67 14.83 -21.26 13.77
C VAL A 67 13.51 -22.00 13.80
N LEU A 68 13.47 -23.20 14.39
CA LEU A 68 12.26 -24.01 14.44
C LEU A 68 11.10 -23.21 15.04
N GLY A 69 9.93 -23.27 14.39
CA GLY A 69 8.77 -22.46 14.75
C GLY A 69 8.77 -21.02 14.20
N LYS A 70 9.80 -20.60 13.44
CA LYS A 70 9.85 -19.30 12.74
C LYS A 70 9.95 -19.48 11.23
N PRO A 71 9.39 -18.54 10.43
CA PRO A 71 9.55 -18.58 8.99
C PRO A 71 11.01 -18.33 8.59
N LEU A 72 11.51 -19.09 7.62
CA LEU A 72 12.84 -18.88 7.04
C LEU A 72 12.87 -17.53 6.30
N VAL A 73 13.89 -16.72 6.58
CA VAL A 73 14.07 -15.43 5.90
C VAL A 73 14.90 -15.65 4.64
N VAL A 74 14.25 -15.57 3.48
CA VAL A 74 14.95 -15.63 2.19
C VAL A 74 15.54 -14.26 1.87
N PRO A 75 16.82 -14.18 1.47
CA PRO A 75 17.45 -12.92 1.10
C PRO A 75 16.78 -12.27 -0.10
N VAL A 76 16.64 -10.94 -0.04
CA VAL A 76 16.26 -10.16 -1.21
C VAL A 76 17.44 -10.13 -2.18
N LYS A 77 17.15 -10.25 -3.48
CA LYS A 77 18.13 -10.16 -4.56
C LYS A 77 18.98 -8.89 -4.40
N GLY A 78 20.30 -9.06 -4.39
CA GLY A 78 21.25 -7.97 -4.17
C GLY A 78 21.52 -7.61 -2.69
N ALA A 79 20.91 -8.30 -1.73
CA ALA A 79 21.25 -8.10 -0.32
C ALA A 79 22.70 -8.55 -0.04
N SER A 80 23.44 -7.77 0.75
CA SER A 80 24.87 -8.00 1.06
C SER A 80 25.15 -9.32 1.79
N TRP A 81 24.14 -9.88 2.45
CA TRP A 81 24.22 -11.18 3.12
C TRP A 81 23.72 -12.35 2.25
N ALA A 82 23.11 -12.09 1.09
CA ALA A 82 22.64 -13.12 0.17
C ALA A 82 23.78 -13.94 -0.46
N ASN A 83 25.00 -13.39 -0.42
CA ASN A 83 26.24 -13.96 -0.96
C ASN A 83 27.25 -14.32 0.14
N ARG A 84 26.87 -14.22 1.42
CA ARG A 84 27.71 -14.68 2.53
C ARG A 84 27.52 -16.18 2.73
N GLU A 85 28.52 -16.84 3.28
CA GLU A 85 28.37 -18.26 3.63
C GLU A 85 27.37 -18.46 4.78
N PRO A 86 26.56 -19.54 4.73
CA PRO A 86 26.41 -20.46 3.60
C PRO A 86 25.65 -19.82 2.43
N ASN A 87 26.09 -20.09 1.20
CA ASN A 87 25.48 -19.52 0.00
C ASN A 87 24.00 -19.93 -0.09
N PHE A 88 23.11 -18.97 0.13
CA PHE A 88 21.69 -19.22 0.14
C PHE A 88 21.22 -19.72 -1.23
N PRO A 89 20.59 -20.91 -1.36
CA PRO A 89 20.18 -21.46 -2.66
C PRO A 89 18.93 -20.79 -3.24
N TYR A 90 18.29 -19.90 -2.46
CA TYR A 90 17.08 -19.18 -2.83
C TYR A 90 17.31 -17.66 -2.78
N GLU A 91 16.61 -16.93 -3.64
CA GLU A 91 16.57 -15.48 -3.65
C GLU A 91 15.14 -14.95 -3.79
N MET A 92 14.85 -13.81 -3.16
CA MET A 92 13.56 -13.14 -3.24
C MET A 92 13.69 -11.86 -4.08
N GLU A 93 12.79 -11.67 -5.04
CA GLU A 93 12.63 -10.41 -5.74
C GLU A 93 11.39 -9.69 -5.23
N ARG A 94 11.47 -8.36 -5.12
CA ARG A 94 10.34 -7.51 -4.73
C ARG A 94 10.17 -6.41 -5.77
N ILE A 95 8.97 -6.31 -6.31
CA ILE A 95 8.60 -5.32 -7.31
C ILE A 95 7.42 -4.51 -6.74
N THR A 96 7.50 -3.19 -6.87
CA THR A 96 6.41 -2.29 -6.49
C THR A 96 6.02 -1.44 -7.69
N GLU A 97 4.77 -1.57 -8.13
CA GLU A 97 4.22 -0.86 -9.28
C GLU A 97 3.13 0.11 -8.83
N SER A 98 3.16 1.35 -9.33
CA SER A 98 2.10 2.32 -9.04
C SER A 98 0.96 2.17 -10.04
N ILE A 99 -0.20 1.76 -9.55
CA ILE A 99 -1.46 1.73 -10.32
C ILE A 99 -2.05 3.13 -10.38
N LYS A 100 -1.97 3.87 -9.28
CA LYS A 100 -2.42 5.26 -9.18
C LYS A 100 -1.43 6.09 -8.38
N LYS A 101 -0.98 7.20 -8.99
CA LYS A 101 0.03 8.10 -8.43
C LYS A 101 -0.53 9.26 -7.60
N ARG A 102 -1.81 9.61 -7.78
CA ARG A 102 -2.49 10.73 -7.08
C ARG A 102 -3.30 10.26 -5.89
N ASN A 103 -3.64 11.14 -4.94
CA ASN A 103 -4.44 10.82 -3.75
C ASN A 103 -5.83 10.20 -4.09
N PRO A 104 -6.24 9.05 -3.53
CA PRO A 104 -5.41 8.08 -2.81
C PRO A 104 -4.46 7.32 -3.74
N LEU A 105 -3.22 7.10 -3.31
CA LEU A 105 -2.24 6.31 -4.05
C LEU A 105 -2.61 4.84 -4.00
N VAL A 106 -2.38 4.11 -5.08
CA VAL A 106 -2.62 2.66 -5.15
C VAL A 106 -1.40 1.98 -5.73
N TRP A 107 -0.86 1.01 -5.00
CA TRP A 107 0.33 0.25 -5.36
C TRP A 107 0.02 -1.24 -5.45
N LYS A 108 0.70 -1.92 -6.37
CA LYS A 108 0.82 -3.37 -6.43
C LYS A 108 2.20 -3.74 -5.91
N HIS A 109 2.24 -4.60 -4.90
CA HIS A 109 3.46 -5.21 -4.40
C HIS A 109 3.49 -6.67 -4.81
N GLU A 110 4.57 -7.06 -5.46
CA GLU A 110 4.83 -8.42 -5.88
C GLU A 110 6.13 -8.89 -5.23
N ALA A 111 6.09 -10.07 -4.61
CA ALA A 111 7.27 -10.72 -4.06
C ALA A 111 7.33 -12.14 -4.61
N ALA A 112 8.44 -12.50 -5.26
CA ALA A 112 8.65 -13.83 -5.83
C ALA A 112 9.92 -14.45 -5.24
N ILE A 113 9.86 -15.74 -4.94
CA ILE A 113 11.02 -16.52 -4.48
C ILE A 113 11.47 -17.42 -5.62
N TYR A 114 12.77 -17.41 -5.89
CA TYR A 114 13.41 -18.16 -6.96
C TYR A 114 14.47 -19.08 -6.38
N ARG A 115 14.63 -20.24 -7.02
CA ARG A 115 15.82 -21.08 -6.82
C ARG A 115 16.95 -20.55 -7.68
N LYS A 116 18.14 -20.38 -7.10
CA LYS A 116 19.29 -19.78 -7.80
C LYS A 116 19.85 -20.68 -8.91
N SER A 117 19.78 -22.00 -8.76
CA SER A 117 20.40 -22.97 -9.68
C SER A 117 19.75 -22.99 -11.07
N ASP A 118 18.43 -22.91 -11.14
CA ASP A 118 17.64 -22.99 -12.38
C ASP A 118 16.82 -21.72 -12.68
N LYS A 119 16.89 -20.72 -11.78
CA LYS A 119 16.08 -19.48 -11.82
C LYS A 119 14.57 -19.72 -11.85
N LYS A 120 14.11 -20.89 -11.40
CA LYS A 120 12.69 -21.24 -11.35
C LYS A 120 11.99 -20.53 -10.20
N VAL A 121 10.78 -20.04 -10.46
CA VAL A 121 9.91 -19.44 -9.44
C VAL A 121 9.29 -20.55 -8.59
N LEU A 122 9.54 -20.51 -7.27
CA LEU A 122 8.96 -21.46 -6.32
C LEU A 122 7.59 -20.99 -5.83
N GLY A 123 7.45 -19.68 -5.64
CA GLY A 123 6.20 -19.07 -5.26
C GLY A 123 6.21 -17.57 -5.44
N LYS A 124 5.01 -16.99 -5.55
CA LYS A 124 4.81 -15.55 -5.62
C LYS A 124 3.71 -15.11 -4.68
N ARG A 125 3.83 -13.89 -4.18
CA ARG A 125 2.81 -13.17 -3.42
C ARG A 125 2.53 -11.86 -4.13
N VAL A 126 1.27 -11.61 -4.43
CA VAL A 126 0.79 -10.34 -4.97
C VAL A 126 -0.15 -9.71 -3.96
N SER A 127 0.04 -8.42 -3.69
CA SER A 127 -0.84 -7.64 -2.81
C SER A 127 -1.05 -6.25 -3.37
N PHE A 128 -2.23 -5.70 -3.12
CA PHE A 128 -2.59 -4.34 -3.52
C PHE A 128 -2.87 -3.52 -2.28
N VAL A 129 -2.37 -2.29 -2.25
CA VAL A 129 -2.49 -1.40 -1.10
C VAL A 129 -2.92 -0.02 -1.57
N ARG A 130 -3.87 0.58 -0.86
CA ARG A 130 -4.23 1.99 -0.97
C ARG A 130 -3.57 2.77 0.16
N ARG A 131 -3.01 3.95 -0.16
CA ARG A 131 -2.48 4.90 0.84
C ARG A 131 -3.08 6.28 0.62
N GLY A 132 -3.55 6.92 1.70
CA GLY A 132 -4.21 8.22 1.66
C GLY A 132 -5.68 8.14 1.23
N GLY A 133 -6.26 9.27 0.84
CA GLY A 133 -7.70 9.42 0.53
C GLY A 133 -8.49 10.05 1.67
N ASP A 134 -7.86 10.22 2.83
CA ASP A 134 -8.45 10.91 3.96
C ASP A 134 -8.52 12.42 3.69
N PHE A 135 -9.59 13.04 4.19
CA PHE A 135 -9.73 14.49 4.14
C PHE A 135 -8.61 15.15 4.95
N ARG A 136 -7.86 16.04 4.30
CA ARG A 136 -6.90 16.92 4.99
C ARG A 136 -7.33 18.38 4.79
N PRO A 137 -7.77 19.08 5.85
CA PRO A 137 -8.31 20.43 5.74
C PRO A 137 -7.27 21.44 5.22
N GLU A 138 -5.99 21.17 5.43
CA GLU A 138 -4.86 21.99 4.96
C GLU A 138 -4.85 22.23 3.44
N TYR A 139 -5.33 21.28 2.61
CA TYR A 139 -5.38 21.46 1.15
C TYR A 139 -6.53 22.35 0.68
N PHE A 140 -7.58 22.48 1.47
CA PHE A 140 -8.72 23.34 1.17
C PHE A 140 -8.48 24.78 1.62
N MET A 141 -7.75 24.97 2.74
CA MET A 141 -7.35 26.32 3.17
C MET A 141 -6.41 27.00 2.17
N THR A 142 -5.50 26.26 1.51
CA THR A 142 -4.65 26.86 0.47
C THR A 142 -5.44 27.37 -0.73
N LEU A 143 -6.56 26.71 -1.09
CA LEU A 143 -7.47 27.17 -2.13
C LEU A 143 -8.24 28.42 -1.70
N ALA A 144 -8.67 28.53 -0.44
CA ALA A 144 -9.32 29.74 0.07
C ALA A 144 -8.37 30.96 0.06
N THR A 145 -7.08 30.77 0.37
CA THR A 145 -6.08 31.84 0.31
C THR A 145 -5.73 32.26 -1.12
N VAL A 146 -5.77 31.34 -2.10
CA VAL A 146 -5.52 31.65 -3.52
C VAL A 146 -6.74 32.29 -4.20
N VAL A 147 -7.95 32.06 -3.68
CA VAL A 147 -9.20 32.66 -4.20
C VAL A 147 -9.51 34.02 -3.56
N GLY A 148 -8.70 34.51 -2.62
CA GLY A 148 -8.79 35.87 -2.10
C GLY A 148 -10.15 36.19 -1.45
N ILE A 149 -10.57 35.33 -0.52
CA ILE A 149 -11.59 35.67 0.49
C ILE A 149 -10.87 36.10 1.76
#